data_AF-A0A131XAP1-F1
#
_entry.id   AF-A0A131XAP1-F1
#
_cell.length_a   1.000
_cell.length_b   1.000
_cell.length_c   1.000
_cell.angle_alpha   90.00
_cell.angle_beta   90.00
_cell.angle_gamma   90.00
#
_symmetry.space_group_name_H-M   'P 1'
#
loop_
_entity.id
_entity.type
_entity.pdbx_description
1 polymer ?
#
loop_
_entity_poly.entity_id
_entity_poly.type
_entity_poly.pdbx_seq_one_letter_code
_entity_poly.pdbx_strand_id
1 'polypeptide(L)'
;YSIHKCSSYTGSYLPENILVDKPGDQYSRWSSDSNYPPQFLILKLERPAIVQTITFGKYEKTHVCNMKKFKIYGGLTDEHMLELLDSGLKNDHLTETFTLKHSINGNQFPSRYIKIVPIQSWGPSFNFSIWHVELRGNEDRDLVMSSLRWFSTYREKEAIRLCLKHFRQKNYSEAFESLQKRTKVQLEDALLTKLHSLLVQKGDFAACEELLEKAANEGVFNEYLKNEEYRPKWTPILCTDKPEGKNRPGMRGGHQMCIDVQTETLYLFGGWDGVQDLADLWSYQTSTGVWTCLS
;
A
#
# COMPACT_ATOMS: atom_id res chain seq x y z
N TYR A 1 -2.88 -0.39 -29.24
CA TYR A 1 -4.17 -0.21 -28.52
C TYR A 1 -4.87 1.02 -29.08
N SER A 2 -6.17 1.19 -28.84
CA SER A 2 -6.91 2.42 -29.21
C SER A 2 -7.47 3.11 -27.97
N ILE A 3 -7.79 4.40 -28.08
CA ILE A 3 -8.56 5.10 -27.05
C ILE A 3 -9.99 4.58 -27.08
N HIS A 4 -10.52 4.17 -25.93
CA HIS A 4 -11.89 3.65 -25.78
C HIS A 4 -12.81 4.66 -25.13
N LYS A 5 -12.38 5.25 -24.01
CA LYS A 5 -13.10 6.32 -23.30
C LYS A 5 -12.10 7.29 -22.68
N CYS A 6 -12.50 8.54 -22.53
CA CYS A 6 -11.82 9.52 -21.69
C CYS A 6 -12.85 10.17 -20.77
N SER A 7 -12.41 10.70 -19.63
CA SER A 7 -13.26 11.51 -18.74
C SER A 7 -13.55 12.88 -19.38
N SER A 8 -12.49 13.55 -19.83
CA SER A 8 -12.54 14.88 -20.44
C SER A 8 -11.22 15.18 -21.14
N TYR A 9 -11.18 16.29 -21.87
CA TYR A 9 -9.96 16.89 -22.39
C TYR A 9 -10.16 18.39 -22.64
N THR A 10 -9.07 19.14 -22.77
CA THR A 10 -9.12 20.59 -23.05
C THR A 10 -8.41 20.95 -24.35
N GLY A 11 -9.04 21.81 -25.15
CA GLY A 11 -8.48 22.35 -26.39
C GLY A 11 -7.96 21.28 -27.35
N SER A 12 -6.70 21.41 -27.77
CA SER A 12 -6.01 20.48 -28.68
C SER A 12 -5.33 19.29 -27.99
N TYR A 13 -5.45 19.15 -26.66
CA TYR A 13 -4.80 18.07 -25.90
C TYR A 13 -5.64 16.79 -25.89
N LEU A 14 -5.83 16.21 -27.08
CA LEU A 14 -6.69 15.07 -27.33
C LEU A 14 -6.19 13.79 -26.62
N PRO A 15 -7.09 12.87 -26.22
CA PRO A 15 -6.72 11.55 -25.70
C PRO A 15 -5.76 10.77 -26.61
N GLU A 16 -5.92 10.89 -27.93
CA GLU A 16 -5.14 10.17 -28.95
C GLU A 16 -3.68 10.60 -28.99
N ASN A 17 -3.35 11.78 -28.46
CA ASN A 17 -1.96 12.28 -28.45
C ASN A 17 -1.02 11.37 -27.65
N ILE A 18 -1.53 10.57 -26.71
CA ILE A 18 -0.71 9.62 -25.94
C ILE A 18 -0.15 8.47 -26.79
N LEU A 19 -0.65 8.28 -28.03
CA LEU A 19 -0.28 7.18 -28.90
C LEU A 19 1.09 7.39 -29.57
N VAL A 20 1.64 8.60 -29.52
CA VAL A 20 2.87 8.96 -30.23
C VAL A 20 3.84 9.62 -29.26
N ASP A 21 5.07 9.11 -29.22
CA ASP A 21 6.12 9.69 -28.39
C ASP A 21 6.79 10.88 -29.12
N LYS A 22 6.41 12.10 -28.73
CA LYS A 22 6.96 13.35 -29.28
C LYS A 22 7.36 14.31 -28.14
N PRO A 23 8.49 14.05 -27.46
CA PRO A 23 8.91 14.84 -26.29
C PRO A 23 9.18 16.32 -26.62
N GLY A 24 9.51 16.67 -27.87
CA GLY A 24 9.74 18.04 -28.31
C GLY A 24 8.47 18.82 -28.71
N ASP A 25 7.29 18.19 -28.69
CA ASP A 25 6.01 18.84 -29.02
C ASP A 25 5.16 19.00 -27.75
N GLN A 26 5.06 20.23 -27.24
CA GLN A 26 4.29 20.53 -26.03
C GLN A 26 2.78 20.22 -26.18
N TYR A 27 2.26 20.16 -27.41
CA TYR A 27 0.87 19.85 -27.69
C TYR A 27 0.61 18.34 -27.81
N SER A 28 1.65 17.52 -27.98
CA SER A 28 1.55 16.06 -28.08
C SER A 28 1.34 15.41 -26.72
N ARG A 29 0.19 15.73 -26.10
CA ARG A 29 -0.28 15.14 -24.85
C ARG A 29 -1.79 15.11 -24.78
N TRP A 30 -2.32 14.20 -23.98
CA TRP A 30 -3.65 14.36 -23.42
C TRP A 30 -3.58 15.32 -22.23
N SER A 31 -4.59 16.16 -22.05
CA SER A 31 -4.75 16.92 -20.80
C SER A 31 -6.22 17.00 -20.41
N SER A 32 -6.53 16.67 -19.16
CA SER A 32 -7.89 16.76 -18.63
C SER A 32 -8.41 18.20 -18.67
N ASP A 33 -9.74 18.37 -18.67
CA ASP A 33 -10.39 19.68 -18.58
C ASP A 33 -10.21 20.36 -17.21
N SER A 34 -10.07 19.55 -16.17
CA SER A 34 -9.97 19.94 -14.77
C SER A 34 -9.12 18.95 -13.98
N ASN A 35 -8.76 19.31 -12.76
CA ASN A 35 -8.11 18.42 -11.79
C ASN A 35 -9.11 17.76 -10.82
N TYR A 36 -10.42 17.98 -11.00
CA TYR A 36 -11.45 17.36 -10.17
C TYR A 36 -11.66 15.90 -10.57
N PRO A 37 -11.49 14.93 -9.65
CA PRO A 37 -11.73 13.53 -9.94
C PRO A 37 -13.24 13.24 -10.12
N PRO A 38 -13.61 12.19 -10.87
CA PRO A 38 -12.72 11.22 -11.51
C PRO A 38 -12.22 11.69 -12.89
N GLN A 39 -10.90 11.71 -13.08
CA GLN A 39 -10.26 11.86 -14.38
C GLN A 39 -9.66 10.52 -14.81
N PHE A 40 -9.79 10.14 -16.09
CA PHE A 40 -9.28 8.88 -16.59
C PHE A 40 -9.15 8.82 -18.11
N LEU A 41 -8.30 7.90 -18.56
CA LEU A 41 -8.30 7.34 -19.91
C LEU A 41 -8.52 5.83 -19.84
N ILE A 42 -9.37 5.30 -20.71
CA ILE A 42 -9.54 3.86 -20.92
C ILE A 42 -9.01 3.52 -22.31
N LEU A 43 -8.03 2.63 -22.33
CA LEU A 43 -7.39 2.09 -23.51
C LEU A 43 -8.00 0.71 -23.79
N LYS A 44 -8.26 0.41 -25.05
CA LYS A 44 -8.72 -0.91 -25.50
C LYS A 44 -7.63 -1.54 -26.35
N LEU A 45 -7.13 -2.69 -25.90
CA LEU A 45 -6.19 -3.49 -26.67
C LEU A 45 -6.89 -4.03 -27.93
N GLU A 46 -6.13 -4.41 -28.96
CA GLU A 46 -6.68 -5.03 -30.17
C GLU A 46 -7.13 -6.48 -29.92
N ARG A 47 -6.41 -7.17 -29.04
CA ARG A 47 -6.67 -8.52 -28.54
C ARG A 47 -6.42 -8.54 -27.02
N PRO A 48 -7.08 -9.44 -26.26
CA PRO A 48 -6.71 -9.63 -24.86
C PRO A 48 -5.25 -10.05 -24.77
N ALA A 49 -4.52 -9.50 -23.80
CA ALA A 49 -3.10 -9.77 -23.60
C ALA A 49 -2.77 -9.79 -22.11
N ILE A 50 -1.70 -10.51 -21.74
CA ILE A 50 -1.15 -10.44 -20.38
C ILE A 50 -0.24 -9.22 -20.34
N VAL A 51 -0.80 -8.08 -19.95
CA VAL A 51 -0.07 -6.79 -19.91
C VAL A 51 0.86 -6.78 -18.71
N GLN A 52 2.16 -6.74 -18.96
CA GLN A 52 3.20 -6.88 -17.93
C GLN A 52 3.76 -5.52 -17.51
N THR A 53 3.89 -4.57 -18.44
CA THR A 53 4.42 -3.25 -18.13
C THR A 53 3.65 -2.14 -18.83
N ILE A 54 3.68 -0.96 -18.21
CA ILE A 54 3.27 0.31 -18.80
C ILE A 54 4.46 1.27 -18.75
N THR A 55 4.70 1.95 -19.86
CA THR A 55 5.74 2.97 -19.98
C THR A 55 5.09 4.31 -20.24
N PHE A 56 5.54 5.34 -19.52
CA PHE A 56 5.11 6.72 -19.70
C PHE A 56 6.27 7.53 -20.30
N GLY A 57 6.06 8.03 -21.52
CA GLY A 57 6.93 9.07 -22.08
C GLY A 57 6.63 10.42 -21.41
N LYS A 58 7.55 11.39 -21.60
CA LYS A 58 7.47 12.71 -20.97
C LYS A 58 7.88 13.81 -21.94
N TYR A 59 7.54 15.04 -21.57
CA TYR A 59 8.06 16.23 -22.25
C TYR A 59 9.57 16.39 -22.03
N GLU A 60 10.26 17.06 -22.97
CA GLU A 60 11.70 17.33 -22.91
C GLU A 60 12.14 18.10 -21.64
N LYS A 61 11.20 18.75 -20.96
CA LYS A 61 11.42 19.52 -19.73
C LYS A 61 10.46 19.07 -18.63
N THR A 62 10.79 19.43 -17.40
CA THR A 62 9.89 19.26 -16.27
C THR A 62 8.55 19.96 -16.53
N HIS A 63 7.45 19.36 -16.09
CA HIS A 63 6.13 19.91 -16.36
C HIS A 63 5.18 19.71 -15.17
N VAL A 64 4.54 20.80 -14.73
CA VAL A 64 3.66 20.81 -13.54
C VAL A 64 2.47 19.86 -13.65
N CYS A 65 1.96 19.63 -14.86
CA CYS A 65 0.87 18.67 -15.13
C CYS A 65 1.28 17.18 -15.10
N ASN A 66 2.56 16.85 -14.90
CA ASN A 66 2.99 15.45 -14.77
C ASN A 66 2.28 14.79 -13.58
N MET A 67 1.90 13.52 -13.75
CA MET A 67 1.15 12.75 -12.74
C MET A 67 2.06 12.35 -11.57
N LYS A 68 2.08 13.15 -10.51
CA LYS A 68 2.74 12.81 -9.23
C LYS A 68 2.15 11.55 -8.60
N LYS A 69 0.85 11.31 -8.76
CA LYS A 69 0.19 10.08 -8.32
C LYS A 69 -0.85 9.63 -9.33
N PHE A 70 -0.90 8.35 -9.62
CA PHE A 70 -1.88 7.72 -10.50
C PHE A 70 -2.12 6.26 -10.12
N LYS A 71 -3.25 5.72 -10.59
CA LYS A 71 -3.56 4.29 -10.52
C LYS A 71 -3.81 3.72 -11.90
N ILE A 72 -3.45 2.46 -12.09
CA ILE A 72 -3.71 1.69 -13.30
C ILE A 72 -4.65 0.55 -12.93
N TYR A 73 -5.69 0.39 -13.73
CA TYR A 73 -6.62 -0.72 -13.64
C TYR A 73 -6.64 -1.50 -14.95
N GLY A 74 -6.95 -2.78 -14.89
CA GLY A 74 -7.13 -3.60 -16.08
C GLY A 74 -8.18 -4.68 -15.91
N GLY A 75 -8.83 -5.03 -17.02
CA GLY A 75 -9.89 -6.03 -17.01
C GLY A 75 -10.26 -6.48 -18.42
N LEU A 76 -11.08 -7.53 -18.49
CA LEU A 76 -11.66 -8.01 -19.75
C LEU A 76 -12.81 -7.13 -20.25
N THR A 77 -13.40 -6.37 -19.34
CA THR A 77 -14.50 -5.41 -19.56
C THR A 77 -14.11 -4.06 -18.95
N ASP A 78 -14.75 -2.97 -19.37
CA ASP A 78 -14.47 -1.63 -18.85
C ASP A 78 -15.18 -1.27 -17.54
N GLU A 79 -16.08 -2.12 -17.05
CA GLU A 79 -16.84 -1.92 -15.80
C GLU A 79 -16.17 -2.56 -14.57
N HIS A 80 -15.65 -3.78 -14.73
CA HIS A 80 -15.06 -4.56 -13.64
C HIS A 80 -13.56 -4.77 -13.90
N MET A 81 -12.75 -3.85 -13.37
CA MET A 81 -11.30 -3.88 -13.50
C MET A 81 -10.61 -4.13 -12.15
N LEU A 82 -9.45 -4.77 -12.20
CA LEU A 82 -8.55 -4.96 -11.06
C LEU A 82 -7.53 -3.83 -11.01
N GLU A 83 -7.19 -3.36 -9.81
CA GLU A 83 -6.06 -2.45 -9.62
C GLU A 83 -4.75 -3.20 -9.91
N LEU A 84 -4.01 -2.69 -10.89
CA LEU A 84 -2.75 -3.28 -11.35
C LEU A 84 -1.52 -2.57 -10.79
N LEU A 85 -1.65 -1.28 -10.46
CA LEU A 85 -0.56 -0.43 -9.97
C LEU A 85 -1.13 0.82 -9.27
N ASP A 86 -0.56 1.20 -8.13
CA ASP A 86 -0.69 2.52 -7.48
C ASP A 86 0.72 3.11 -7.39
N SER A 87 0.99 4.20 -8.10
CA SER A 87 2.34 4.76 -8.24
C SER A 87 2.31 6.24 -8.63
N GLY A 88 3.46 6.79 -9.06
CA GLY A 88 3.66 8.18 -9.41
C GLY A 88 4.85 8.38 -10.33
N LEU A 89 4.80 9.41 -11.19
CA LEU A 89 5.92 9.80 -12.05
C LEU A 89 6.82 10.80 -11.33
N LYS A 90 8.13 10.66 -11.55
CA LYS A 90 9.10 11.72 -11.23
C LYS A 90 8.86 12.93 -12.12
N ASN A 91 9.11 14.13 -11.60
CA ASN A 91 9.02 15.36 -12.39
C ASN A 91 10.33 15.67 -13.12
N ASP A 92 10.68 14.81 -14.08
CA ASP A 92 11.82 14.95 -14.97
C ASP A 92 11.38 14.66 -16.42
N HIS A 93 12.33 14.56 -17.35
CA HIS A 93 12.10 14.26 -18.77
C HIS A 93 12.35 12.79 -19.12
N LEU A 94 12.67 11.95 -18.13
CA LEU A 94 13.08 10.57 -18.36
C LEU A 94 11.84 9.67 -18.42
N THR A 95 11.75 8.87 -19.49
CA THR A 95 10.73 7.84 -19.64
C THR A 95 10.78 6.85 -18.48
N GLU A 96 9.61 6.51 -17.92
CA GLU A 96 9.50 5.58 -16.78
C GLU A 96 8.64 4.37 -17.15
N THR A 97 9.12 3.18 -16.81
CA THR A 97 8.42 1.92 -17.03
C THR A 97 8.09 1.26 -15.69
N PHE A 98 6.85 0.81 -15.55
CA PHE A 98 6.34 0.19 -14.34
C PHE A 98 5.84 -1.22 -14.63
N THR A 99 6.18 -2.16 -13.76
CA THR A 99 5.59 -3.51 -13.78
C THR A 99 4.16 -3.45 -13.25
N LEU A 100 3.23 -3.98 -14.03
CA LEU A 100 1.84 -4.13 -13.67
C LEU A 100 1.62 -5.48 -13.00
N LYS A 101 0.73 -5.52 -12.00
CA LYS A 101 0.21 -6.80 -11.48
C LYS A 101 -0.50 -7.54 -12.60
N HIS A 102 0.00 -8.72 -12.94
CA HIS A 102 -0.52 -9.55 -14.04
C HIS A 102 -0.69 -11.02 -13.64
N SER A 103 -0.51 -11.34 -12.34
CA SER A 103 -0.71 -12.66 -11.78
C SER A 103 -1.43 -12.62 -10.43
N ILE A 104 -2.19 -13.67 -10.13
CA ILE A 104 -2.83 -13.92 -8.84
C ILE A 104 -2.51 -15.37 -8.47
N ASN A 105 -1.92 -15.60 -7.29
CA ASN A 105 -1.52 -16.93 -6.82
C ASN A 105 -0.71 -17.71 -7.87
N GLY A 106 0.27 -17.05 -8.50
CA GLY A 106 1.12 -17.63 -9.55
C GLY A 106 0.47 -17.81 -10.92
N ASN A 107 -0.84 -17.61 -11.06
CA ASN A 107 -1.54 -17.74 -12.33
C ASN A 107 -1.70 -16.38 -13.00
N GLN A 108 -1.36 -16.29 -14.28
CA GLN A 108 -1.49 -15.04 -15.04
C GLN A 108 -2.93 -14.77 -15.45
N PHE A 109 -3.30 -13.50 -15.55
CA PHE A 109 -4.61 -13.07 -16.05
C PHE A 109 -4.44 -12.02 -17.18
N PRO A 110 -5.25 -12.10 -18.25
CA PRO A 110 -5.18 -11.14 -19.33
C PRO A 110 -6.11 -9.95 -19.09
N SER A 111 -5.77 -8.83 -19.73
CA SER A 111 -6.61 -7.63 -19.82
C SER A 111 -6.96 -7.35 -21.26
N ARG A 112 -8.17 -6.81 -21.49
CA ARG A 112 -8.60 -6.25 -22.78
C ARG A 112 -8.66 -4.72 -22.73
N TYR A 113 -8.93 -4.19 -21.55
CA TYR A 113 -9.01 -2.77 -21.26
C TYR A 113 -8.00 -2.42 -20.18
N ILE A 114 -7.34 -1.27 -20.34
CA ILE A 114 -6.44 -0.67 -19.35
C ILE A 114 -6.96 0.73 -19.05
N LYS A 115 -7.25 1.04 -17.79
CA LYS A 115 -7.70 2.36 -17.34
C LYS A 115 -6.61 3.04 -16.54
N ILE A 116 -6.21 4.22 -16.98
CA ILE A 116 -5.26 5.10 -16.30
C ILE A 116 -6.07 6.17 -15.55
N VAL A 117 -5.83 6.29 -14.25
CA VAL A 117 -6.55 7.23 -13.37
C VAL A 117 -5.53 8.16 -12.72
N PRO A 118 -5.33 9.38 -13.25
CA PRO A 118 -4.57 10.41 -12.56
C PRO A 118 -5.23 10.77 -11.23
N ILE A 119 -4.42 10.98 -10.19
CA ILE A 119 -4.88 11.33 -8.85
C ILE A 119 -4.31 12.69 -8.42
N GLN A 120 -3.03 12.92 -8.70
CA GLN A 120 -2.34 14.15 -8.30
C GLN A 120 -1.33 14.57 -9.36
N SER A 121 -1.33 15.85 -9.73
CA SER A 121 -0.31 16.50 -10.54
C SER A 121 0.78 17.10 -9.66
N TRP A 122 1.95 17.38 -10.22
CA TRP A 122 3.04 18.05 -9.49
C TRP A 122 2.71 19.51 -9.14
N GLY A 123 1.94 20.19 -9.98
CA GLY A 123 1.33 21.48 -9.67
C GLY A 123 -0.11 21.30 -9.18
N PRO A 124 -0.42 21.53 -7.89
CA PRO A 124 -1.73 21.18 -7.30
C PRO A 124 -2.95 21.78 -8.01
N SER A 125 -2.81 22.95 -8.62
CA SER A 125 -3.88 23.67 -9.33
C SER A 125 -3.94 23.40 -10.84
N PHE A 126 -3.09 22.50 -11.34
CA PHE A 126 -2.99 22.19 -12.77
C PHE A 126 -3.68 20.87 -13.11
N ASN A 127 -4.22 20.82 -14.32
CA ASN A 127 -4.85 19.63 -14.90
C ASN A 127 -3.83 18.48 -15.04
N PHE A 128 -4.35 17.27 -15.27
CA PHE A 128 -3.51 16.10 -15.49
C PHE A 128 -3.08 16.02 -16.94
N SER A 129 -1.81 15.71 -17.19
CA SER A 129 -1.32 15.45 -18.54
C SER A 129 -0.64 14.09 -18.65
N ILE A 130 -0.87 13.42 -19.78
CA ILE A 130 -0.16 12.21 -20.19
C ILE A 130 0.42 12.47 -21.58
N TRP A 131 1.73 12.29 -21.72
CA TRP A 131 2.45 12.62 -22.95
C TRP A 131 2.45 11.45 -23.93
N HIS A 132 2.83 10.27 -23.46
CA HIS A 132 2.88 9.05 -24.24
C HIS A 132 2.67 7.84 -23.34
N VAL A 133 2.02 6.80 -23.86
CA VAL A 133 1.84 5.52 -23.18
C VAL A 133 2.25 4.38 -24.11
N GLU A 134 3.05 3.47 -23.60
CA GLU A 134 3.36 2.20 -24.27
C GLU A 134 3.03 1.05 -23.32
N LEU A 135 2.39 0.01 -23.84
CA LEU A 135 2.03 -1.19 -23.08
C LEU A 135 2.83 -2.37 -23.64
N ARG A 136 3.48 -3.15 -22.77
CA ARG A 136 4.16 -4.39 -23.16
C ARG A 136 3.60 -5.57 -22.39
N GLY A 137 3.59 -6.72 -23.05
CA GLY A 137 3.04 -7.94 -22.48
C GLY A 137 3.14 -9.11 -23.43
N ASN A 138 2.44 -10.19 -23.07
CA ASN A 138 2.39 -11.40 -23.87
C ASN A 138 1.03 -11.55 -24.57
N GLU A 139 1.06 -11.69 -25.89
CA GLU A 139 -0.10 -11.89 -26.76
C GLU A 139 -0.18 -13.31 -27.33
N ASP A 140 0.68 -14.22 -26.88
CA ASP A 140 0.66 -15.63 -27.28
C ASP A 140 -0.72 -16.24 -27.06
N ARG A 141 -1.26 -16.82 -28.14
CA ARG A 141 -2.67 -17.22 -28.18
C ARG A 141 -2.98 -18.32 -27.18
N ASP A 142 -2.10 -19.30 -27.04
CA ASP A 142 -2.34 -20.46 -26.18
C ASP A 142 -2.21 -20.08 -24.70
N LEU A 143 -1.22 -19.25 -24.37
CA LEU A 143 -1.08 -18.67 -23.05
C LEU A 143 -2.28 -17.79 -22.68
N VAL A 144 -2.65 -16.83 -23.53
CA VAL A 144 -3.78 -15.93 -23.25
C VAL A 144 -5.09 -16.72 -23.10
N MET A 145 -5.34 -17.73 -23.94
CA MET A 145 -6.56 -18.54 -23.86
C MET A 145 -6.63 -19.40 -22.60
N SER A 146 -5.50 -20.01 -22.18
CA SER A 146 -5.45 -20.78 -20.93
C SER A 146 -5.64 -19.87 -19.70
N SER A 147 -4.98 -18.71 -19.68
CA SER A 147 -5.18 -17.67 -18.65
C SER A 147 -6.60 -17.12 -18.62
N LEU A 148 -7.25 -16.92 -19.78
CA LEU A 148 -8.66 -16.49 -19.85
C LEU A 148 -9.59 -17.50 -19.19
N ARG A 149 -9.43 -18.80 -19.49
CA ARG A 149 -10.26 -19.87 -18.91
C ARG A 149 -10.10 -19.92 -17.40
N TRP A 150 -8.84 -19.94 -16.94
CA TRP A 150 -8.53 -19.93 -15.51
C TRP A 150 -9.13 -18.68 -14.82
N PHE A 151 -8.93 -17.50 -15.41
CA PHE A 151 -9.38 -16.24 -14.82
C PHE A 151 -10.91 -16.15 -14.78
N SER A 152 -11.62 -16.72 -15.77
CA SER A 152 -13.07 -16.81 -15.76
C SER A 152 -13.57 -17.66 -14.58
N THR A 153 -12.99 -18.85 -14.39
CA THR A 153 -13.33 -19.72 -13.25
C THR A 153 -12.97 -19.06 -11.92
N TYR A 154 -11.84 -18.37 -11.86
CA TYR A 154 -11.43 -17.60 -10.67
C TYR A 154 -12.44 -16.50 -10.33
N ARG A 155 -12.86 -15.70 -11.31
CA ARG A 155 -13.86 -14.63 -11.12
C ARG A 155 -15.21 -15.18 -10.67
N GLU A 156 -15.64 -16.31 -11.24
CA GLU A 156 -16.87 -16.98 -10.82
C GLU A 156 -16.78 -17.44 -9.35
N LYS A 157 -15.67 -18.08 -8.97
CA LYS A 157 -15.41 -18.49 -7.59
C LYS A 157 -15.40 -17.30 -6.63
N GLU A 158 -14.74 -16.20 -6.99
CA GLU A 158 -14.71 -14.98 -6.17
C GLU A 158 -16.08 -14.30 -6.08
N ALA A 159 -16.86 -14.28 -7.16
CA ALA A 159 -18.23 -13.76 -7.12
C ALA A 159 -19.09 -14.56 -6.14
N ILE A 160 -19.04 -15.89 -6.20
CA ILE A 160 -19.71 -16.77 -5.24
C ILE A 160 -19.23 -16.48 -3.82
N ARG A 161 -17.91 -16.38 -3.61
CA ARG A 161 -17.32 -16.08 -2.29
C ARG A 161 -17.80 -14.74 -1.73
N LEU A 162 -17.91 -13.70 -2.57
CA LEU A 162 -18.45 -12.40 -2.18
C LEU A 162 -19.95 -12.46 -1.89
N CYS A 163 -20.74 -13.23 -2.64
CA CYS A 163 -22.14 -13.49 -2.31
C CYS A 163 -22.28 -14.19 -0.95
N LEU A 164 -21.47 -15.22 -0.68
CA LEU A 164 -21.43 -15.89 0.63
C LEU A 164 -21.09 -14.89 1.75
N LYS A 165 -20.09 -14.02 1.54
CA LYS A 165 -19.74 -12.96 2.50
C LYS A 165 -20.94 -12.03 2.75
N HIS A 166 -21.60 -11.59 1.70
CA HIS A 166 -22.75 -10.68 1.77
C HIS A 166 -23.92 -11.32 2.52
N PHE A 167 -24.27 -12.56 2.19
CA PHE A 167 -25.35 -13.29 2.87
C PHE A 167 -25.06 -13.50 4.36
N ARG A 168 -23.81 -13.82 4.71
CA ARG A 168 -23.41 -13.93 6.11
C ARG A 168 -23.56 -12.60 6.86
N GLN A 169 -23.12 -11.49 6.28
CA GLN A 169 -23.24 -10.15 6.87
C GLN A 169 -24.69 -9.68 7.05
N LYS A 170 -25.59 -10.15 6.19
CA LYS A 170 -27.03 -9.83 6.26
C LYS A 170 -27.86 -10.87 7.01
N ASN A 171 -27.23 -11.89 7.60
CA ASN A 171 -27.88 -13.01 8.28
C ASN A 171 -28.86 -13.79 7.39
N TYR A 172 -28.60 -13.89 6.08
CA TYR A 172 -29.38 -14.70 5.14
C TYR A 172 -28.88 -16.15 5.14
N SER A 173 -29.09 -16.85 6.25
CA SER A 173 -28.50 -18.18 6.52
C SER A 173 -28.91 -19.25 5.49
N GLU A 174 -30.18 -19.28 5.08
CA GLU A 174 -30.66 -20.28 4.11
C GLU A 174 -30.00 -20.11 2.73
N ALA A 175 -29.88 -18.87 2.26
CA ALA A 175 -29.20 -18.55 1.01
C ALA A 175 -27.69 -18.85 1.09
N PHE A 176 -27.06 -18.55 2.23
CA PHE A 176 -25.66 -18.86 2.50
C PHE A 176 -25.40 -20.37 2.43
N GLU A 177 -26.13 -21.17 3.20
CA GLU A 177 -25.96 -22.62 3.27
C GLU A 177 -26.24 -23.29 1.92
N SER A 178 -27.32 -22.87 1.25
CA SER A 178 -27.70 -23.41 -0.06
C SER A 178 -26.61 -23.15 -1.11
N LEU A 179 -26.10 -21.91 -1.17
CA LEU A 179 -25.05 -21.54 -2.13
C LEU A 179 -23.72 -22.24 -1.79
N GLN A 180 -23.33 -22.29 -0.51
CA GLN A 180 -22.10 -22.93 -0.08
C GLN A 180 -22.11 -24.44 -0.36
N LYS A 181 -23.22 -25.12 -0.05
CA LYS A 181 -23.39 -26.56 -0.27
C LYS A 181 -23.32 -26.92 -1.75
N ARG A 182 -23.93 -26.10 -2.62
CA ARG A 182 -23.96 -26.35 -4.07
C ARG A 182 -22.63 -26.06 -4.75
N THR A 183 -21.97 -24.96 -4.38
CA THR A 183 -20.75 -24.49 -5.06
C THR A 183 -19.47 -25.05 -4.46
N LYS A 184 -19.52 -25.53 -3.20
CA LYS A 184 -18.34 -25.96 -2.41
C LYS A 184 -17.25 -24.89 -2.30
N VAL A 185 -17.60 -23.62 -2.54
CA VAL A 185 -16.67 -22.50 -2.40
C VAL A 185 -16.49 -22.19 -0.92
N GLN A 186 -15.24 -22.23 -0.47
CA GLN A 186 -14.87 -21.82 0.88
C GLN A 186 -14.88 -20.29 0.97
N LEU A 187 -15.63 -19.74 1.93
CA LEU A 187 -15.69 -18.29 2.18
C LEU A 187 -14.36 -17.76 2.74
N GLU A 188 -13.84 -18.45 3.75
CA GLU A 188 -12.71 -18.04 4.57
C GLU A 188 -12.08 -19.25 5.28
N ASP A 189 -10.97 -19.01 5.98
CA ASP A 189 -10.29 -20.02 6.77
C ASP A 189 -11.20 -20.67 7.84
N ALA A 190 -10.91 -21.91 8.19
CA ALA A 190 -11.67 -22.65 9.21
C ALA A 190 -11.62 -21.94 10.59
N LEU A 191 -10.50 -21.31 10.93
CA LEU A 191 -10.33 -20.54 12.16
C LEU A 191 -11.26 -19.33 12.19
N LEU A 192 -11.36 -18.58 11.10
CA LEU A 192 -12.29 -17.45 10.97
C LEU A 192 -13.75 -17.90 11.04
N THR A 193 -14.06 -19.05 10.42
CA THR A 193 -15.41 -19.63 10.47
C THR A 193 -15.78 -20.00 11.90
N LYS A 194 -14.84 -20.59 12.66
CA LYS A 194 -15.02 -20.93 14.08
C LYS A 194 -15.17 -19.68 14.94
N LEU A 195 -14.34 -18.66 14.72
CA LEU A 195 -14.40 -17.38 15.42
C LEU A 195 -15.77 -16.72 15.23
N HIS A 196 -16.29 -16.65 14.00
CA HIS A 196 -17.62 -16.11 13.74
C HIS A 196 -18.71 -16.93 14.47
N SER A 197 -18.60 -18.25 14.52
CA SER A 197 -19.60 -19.08 15.22
C SER A 197 -19.62 -18.78 16.72
N LEU A 198 -18.46 -18.72 17.36
CA LEU A 198 -18.36 -18.43 18.80
C LEU A 198 -18.81 -17.00 19.10
N LEU A 199 -18.30 -16.01 18.36
CA LEU A 199 -18.52 -14.60 18.64
C LEU A 199 -19.92 -14.12 18.24
N VAL A 200 -20.35 -14.44 17.02
CA VAL A 200 -21.57 -13.84 16.43
C VAL A 200 -22.79 -14.72 16.63
N GLN A 201 -22.66 -16.04 16.50
CA GLN A 201 -23.82 -16.94 16.60
C GLN A 201 -24.12 -17.37 18.03
N LYS A 202 -23.08 -17.63 18.84
CA LYS A 202 -23.22 -18.14 20.21
C LYS A 202 -23.05 -17.08 21.29
N GLY A 203 -22.33 -16.00 21.01
CA GLY A 203 -21.97 -14.99 22.01
C GLY A 203 -21.05 -15.53 23.10
N ASP A 204 -20.24 -16.55 22.79
CA ASP A 204 -19.33 -17.20 23.73
C ASP A 204 -17.97 -16.50 23.69
N PHE A 205 -17.84 -15.42 24.47
CA PHE A 205 -16.64 -14.58 24.49
C PHE A 205 -15.43 -15.30 25.09
N ALA A 206 -15.62 -16.15 26.11
CA ALA A 206 -14.55 -16.89 26.74
C ALA A 206 -13.90 -17.89 25.76
N ALA A 207 -14.71 -18.65 25.02
CA ALA A 207 -14.20 -19.54 24.00
C ALA A 207 -13.55 -18.80 22.81
N CYS A 208 -13.97 -17.56 22.53
CA CYS A 208 -13.30 -16.72 21.53
C CYS A 208 -11.90 -16.31 21.97
N GLU A 209 -11.74 -15.89 23.22
CA GLU A 209 -10.44 -15.53 23.81
C GLU A 209 -9.49 -16.72 23.78
N GLU A 210 -9.92 -17.89 24.24
CA GLU A 210 -9.12 -19.13 24.21
C GLU A 210 -8.69 -19.49 22.77
N LEU A 211 -9.58 -19.33 21.79
CA LEU A 211 -9.26 -19.59 20.39
C LEU A 211 -8.18 -18.63 19.85
N LEU A 212 -8.25 -17.36 20.21
CA LEU A 212 -7.28 -16.34 19.79
C LEU A 212 -5.93 -16.52 20.49
N GLU A 213 -5.92 -16.84 21.79
CA GLU A 213 -4.69 -17.16 22.52
C GLU A 213 -3.99 -18.38 21.92
N LYS A 214 -4.76 -19.43 21.60
CA LYS A 214 -4.22 -20.60 20.90
C LYS A 214 -3.60 -20.22 19.55
N ALA A 215 -4.30 -19.41 18.75
CA ALA A 215 -3.79 -18.94 17.47
C ALA A 215 -2.50 -18.11 17.62
N ALA A 216 -2.40 -17.30 18.68
CA ALA A 216 -1.19 -16.54 18.99
C ALA A 216 -0.02 -17.46 19.37
N ASN A 217 -0.27 -18.46 20.22
CA ASN A 217 0.74 -19.44 20.63
C ASN A 217 1.21 -20.32 19.47
N GLU A 218 0.35 -20.61 18.50
CA GLU A 218 0.69 -21.31 17.24
C GLU A 218 1.41 -20.40 16.23
N GLY A 219 1.59 -19.12 16.55
CA GLY A 219 2.33 -18.17 15.72
C GLY A 219 1.58 -17.65 14.50
N VAL A 220 0.24 -17.77 14.47
CA VAL A 220 -0.61 -17.30 13.36
C VAL A 220 -0.40 -15.80 13.09
N PHE A 221 -0.09 -15.01 14.13
CA PHE A 221 0.14 -13.57 14.03
C PHE A 221 1.60 -13.19 13.76
N ASN A 222 2.55 -14.12 13.70
CA ASN A 222 3.99 -13.82 13.66
C ASN A 222 4.40 -13.03 12.41
N GLU A 223 3.86 -13.38 11.25
CA GLU A 223 4.17 -12.67 10.00
C GLU A 223 3.62 -11.23 10.04
N TYR A 224 2.41 -11.05 10.57
CA TYR A 224 1.82 -9.74 10.77
C TYR A 224 2.67 -8.88 11.71
N LEU A 225 3.06 -9.43 12.87
CA LEU A 225 3.87 -8.73 13.87
C LEU A 225 5.26 -8.35 13.35
N LYS A 226 5.86 -9.15 12.47
CA LYS A 226 7.16 -8.83 11.83
C LYS A 226 7.06 -7.67 10.85
N ASN A 227 5.91 -7.48 10.22
CA ASN A 227 5.68 -6.47 9.19
C ASN A 227 5.05 -5.18 9.74
N GLU A 228 4.69 -5.15 11.03
CA GLU A 228 4.19 -3.95 11.69
C GLU A 228 5.29 -2.89 11.80
N GLU A 229 4.95 -1.66 11.42
CA GLU A 229 5.87 -0.53 11.57
C GLU A 229 5.96 -0.13 13.04
N TYR A 230 7.17 -0.07 13.58
CA TYR A 230 7.39 0.47 14.91
C TYR A 230 6.94 1.93 14.96
N ARG A 231 5.98 2.22 15.83
CA ARG A 231 5.55 3.59 16.11
C ARG A 231 6.35 4.13 17.30
N PRO A 232 7.33 5.02 17.10
CA PRO A 232 8.08 5.57 18.22
C PRO A 232 7.12 6.38 19.10
N LYS A 233 7.04 5.99 20.38
CA LYS A 233 6.31 6.75 21.39
C LYS A 233 7.33 7.33 22.36
N TRP A 234 7.49 8.65 22.30
CA TRP A 234 8.34 9.36 23.25
C TRP A 234 7.57 9.57 24.55
N THR A 235 8.07 8.99 25.63
CA THR A 235 7.57 9.25 26.98
C THR A 235 8.70 9.86 27.80
N PRO A 236 8.43 10.91 28.59
CA PRO A 236 9.43 11.46 29.48
C PRO A 236 9.81 10.39 30.50
N ILE A 237 11.11 10.18 30.64
CA ILE A 237 11.67 9.36 31.70
C ILE A 237 11.67 10.22 32.97
N LEU A 238 10.74 9.96 33.88
CA LEU A 238 10.66 10.64 35.16
C LEU A 238 11.58 9.93 36.16
N CYS A 239 12.59 10.63 36.68
CA CYS A 239 13.39 10.10 37.78
C CYS A 239 12.52 10.00 39.04
N THR A 240 12.63 8.90 39.78
CA THR A 240 11.84 8.61 40.99
C THR A 240 12.26 9.42 42.22
N ASP A 241 13.27 10.29 42.11
CA ASP A 241 13.88 10.92 43.27
C ASP A 241 13.04 12.08 43.84
N LYS A 242 12.87 12.05 45.16
CA LYS A 242 12.20 13.08 45.95
C LYS A 242 12.96 14.42 45.90
N PRO A 243 12.29 15.56 46.18
CA PRO A 243 12.81 16.91 45.91
C PRO A 243 14.09 17.33 46.64
N GLU A 244 14.58 16.55 47.61
CA GLU A 244 15.58 16.99 48.59
C GLU A 244 16.98 16.37 48.40
N GLY A 245 17.15 15.42 47.47
CA GLY A 245 18.45 14.79 47.19
C GLY A 245 18.77 14.77 45.69
N LYS A 246 19.78 15.55 45.26
CA LYS A 246 20.26 15.61 43.87
C LYS A 246 21.04 14.36 43.49
N ASN A 247 20.40 13.20 43.36
CA ASN A 247 21.08 11.99 42.90
C ASN A 247 21.02 11.82 41.38
N ARG A 248 21.19 12.92 40.64
CA ARG A 248 21.14 12.96 39.18
C ARG A 248 22.18 13.92 38.62
N PRO A 249 22.68 13.70 37.39
CA PRO A 249 23.59 14.63 36.75
C PRO A 249 22.96 16.02 36.64
N GLY A 250 23.75 17.04 36.96
CA GLY A 250 23.38 18.45 36.77
C GLY A 250 23.19 18.84 35.30
N MET A 251 22.69 20.05 35.06
CA MET A 251 22.59 20.65 33.73
C MET A 251 23.98 20.71 33.09
N ARG A 252 24.09 20.25 31.84
CA ARG A 252 25.36 20.14 31.12
C ARG A 252 25.16 20.12 29.61
N GLY A 253 26.08 20.72 28.86
CA GLY A 253 26.19 20.64 27.40
C GLY A 253 27.44 19.87 26.96
N GLY A 254 27.44 19.30 25.75
CA GLY A 254 28.62 18.64 25.17
C GLY A 254 29.06 17.33 25.85
N HIS A 255 28.23 16.77 26.74
CA HIS A 255 28.46 15.50 27.41
C HIS A 255 28.44 14.32 26.41
N GLN A 256 29.11 13.23 26.76
CA GLN A 256 29.08 11.98 25.98
C GLN A 256 28.13 10.98 26.64
N MET A 257 27.38 10.24 25.82
CA MET A 257 26.47 9.20 26.28
C MET A 257 26.60 7.92 25.46
N CYS A 258 26.51 6.78 26.14
CA CYS A 258 26.36 5.47 25.52
C CYS A 258 25.37 4.61 26.32
N ILE A 259 24.88 3.53 25.70
CA ILE A 259 23.97 2.58 26.34
C ILE A 259 24.54 1.17 26.22
N ASP A 260 24.58 0.46 27.34
CA ASP A 260 24.71 -1.00 27.35
C ASP A 260 23.31 -1.59 27.16
N VAL A 261 23.08 -2.22 26.02
CA VAL A 261 21.79 -2.81 25.66
C VAL A 261 21.54 -4.12 26.41
N GLN A 262 22.58 -4.81 26.89
CA GLN A 262 22.43 -6.07 27.62
C GLN A 262 21.96 -5.84 29.06
N THR A 263 22.53 -4.83 29.72
CA THR A 263 22.15 -4.47 31.10
C THR A 263 21.09 -3.37 31.16
N GLU A 264 20.75 -2.79 30.02
CA GLU A 264 19.89 -1.61 29.88
C GLU A 264 20.38 -0.43 30.75
N THR A 265 21.69 -0.21 30.76
CA THR A 265 22.34 0.86 31.54
C THR A 265 22.85 1.95 30.63
N LEU A 266 22.46 3.19 30.89
CA LEU A 266 22.91 4.35 30.14
C LEU A 266 24.04 5.03 30.90
N TYR A 267 25.18 5.24 30.26
CA TYR A 267 26.32 5.96 30.83
C TYR A 267 26.41 7.36 30.29
N LEU A 268 26.71 8.32 31.17
CA LEU A 268 26.90 9.73 30.85
C LEU A 268 28.23 10.18 31.43
N PHE A 269 29.08 10.81 30.61
CA PHE A 269 30.39 11.29 31.03
C PHE A 269 30.59 12.76 30.69
N GLY A 270 31.04 13.51 31.71
CA GLY A 270 31.52 14.88 31.62
C GLY A 270 30.51 15.88 31.05
N GLY A 271 31.02 16.84 30.28
CA GLY A 271 30.27 17.96 29.71
C GLY A 271 30.63 19.30 30.36
N TRP A 272 29.90 20.36 30.03
CA TRP A 272 30.14 21.71 30.56
C TRP A 272 28.85 22.28 31.18
N ASP A 273 28.92 22.75 32.42
CA ASP A 273 27.75 23.21 33.18
C ASP A 273 27.44 24.71 33.03
N GLY A 274 28.23 25.44 32.23
CA GLY A 274 28.17 26.89 32.12
C GLY A 274 29.32 27.61 32.84
N VAL A 275 30.07 26.91 33.67
CA VAL A 275 31.18 27.46 34.48
C VAL A 275 32.46 26.64 34.27
N GLN A 276 32.38 25.32 34.31
CA GLN A 276 33.54 24.43 34.25
C GLN A 276 33.28 23.16 33.44
N ASP A 277 34.36 22.55 32.97
CA ASP A 277 34.33 21.20 32.43
C ASP A 277 34.13 20.19 33.57
N LEU A 278 33.17 19.29 33.37
CA LEU A 278 32.85 18.20 34.26
C LEU A 278 33.62 16.95 33.82
N ALA A 279 34.11 16.20 34.80
CA ALA A 279 34.80 14.92 34.60
C ALA A 279 34.09 13.77 35.35
N ASP A 280 32.81 13.98 35.70
CA ASP A 280 31.99 13.00 36.43
C ASP A 280 31.43 11.93 35.48
N LEU A 281 31.31 10.71 36.01
CA LEU A 281 30.69 9.58 35.33
C LEU A 281 29.40 9.18 36.05
N TRP A 282 28.31 9.12 35.30
CA TRP A 282 27.00 8.71 35.81
C TRP A 282 26.50 7.49 35.06
N SER A 283 25.78 6.62 35.77
CA SER A 283 24.98 5.54 35.18
C SER A 283 23.51 5.72 35.49
N TYR A 284 22.66 5.40 34.53
CA TYR A 284 21.21 5.37 34.65
C TYR A 284 20.69 3.98 34.31
N GLN A 285 19.96 3.37 35.25
CA GLN A 285 19.36 2.06 35.04
C GLN A 285 17.92 2.24 34.55
N THR A 286 17.58 1.80 33.33
CA THR A 286 16.24 1.96 32.74
C THR A 286 15.15 1.24 33.52
N SER A 287 15.47 0.06 34.09
CA SER A 287 14.52 -0.79 34.80
C SER A 287 14.07 -0.21 36.14
N THR A 288 14.95 0.50 36.85
CA THR A 288 14.65 1.11 38.16
C THR A 288 14.40 2.61 38.06
N GLY A 289 14.87 3.23 36.99
CA GLY A 289 14.77 4.66 36.75
C GLY A 289 15.69 5.52 37.62
N VAL A 290 16.79 4.94 38.12
CA VAL A 290 17.69 5.55 39.09
C VAL A 290 19.02 5.96 38.45
N TRP A 291 19.50 7.16 38.80
CA TRP A 291 20.84 7.64 38.48
C TRP A 291 21.82 7.31 39.61
N THR A 292 23.08 7.00 39.26
CA THR A 292 24.16 6.73 40.23
C THR A 292 25.43 7.40 39.72
N CYS A 293 26.08 8.18 40.58
CA CYS A 293 27.41 8.73 40.31
C CYS A 293 28.45 7.63 40.56
N LEU A 294 29.30 7.39 39.57
CA LEU A 294 30.33 6.34 39.60
C LEU A 294 31.72 6.90 39.92
N SER A 295 32.01 8.14 39.52
CA SER A 295 33.27 8.85 39.79
C SER A 295 33.11 10.35 39.62
#